data_AF-A0A7L4MZR0-F1
#
_entry.id   AF-A0A7L4MZR0-F1
#
_cell.length_a   1.000
_cell.length_b   1.000
_cell.length_c   1.000
_cell.angle_alpha   90.00
_cell.angle_beta   90.00
_cell.angle_gamma   90.00
#
_symmetry.space_group_name_H-M   'P 1'
#
loop_
_entity.id
_entity.type
_entity.pdbx_description
1 polymer ?
#
loop_
_entity_poly.entity_id
_entity_poly.type
_entity_poly.pdbx_seq_one_letter_code
_entity_poly.pdbx_strand_id
1 'polypeptide(L)'
;QTAEAQLAYELQSAREQQKIRQEEIEIEVVQRRKQIEVEEKEIIRMEKELIATVKRPAEAEAYRIQQIAEGEKVKQVLIAQAEAEKILKIGEAEAFVIEAIGMAEAEGMKLKAEALQKYGEAAQLGLVLDALPEIAAKVAAPLSKVDEIVILSGESGSTMSEVNRLLAEIPASVRAITGVDLTKVSQAPAASSSCG
;
A
#
# COMPACT_ATOMS: atom_id res chain seq x y z
N GLN A 1 -50.42 -106.26 -46.31
CA GLN A 1 -49.05 -105.77 -46.58
C GLN A 1 -49.02 -104.35 -47.18
N THR A 2 -50.17 -103.70 -47.44
CA THR A 2 -50.23 -102.38 -48.09
C THR A 2 -50.09 -101.18 -47.14
N ALA A 3 -50.47 -101.32 -45.86
CA ALA A 3 -50.41 -100.22 -44.88
C ALA A 3 -48.98 -99.88 -44.41
N GLU A 4 -48.13 -100.89 -44.22
CA GLU A 4 -46.72 -100.69 -43.81
C GLU A 4 -45.89 -100.00 -44.91
N ALA A 5 -46.19 -100.30 -46.18
CA ALA A 5 -45.53 -99.66 -47.32
C ALA A 5 -45.95 -98.19 -47.48
N GLN A 6 -47.23 -97.86 -47.23
CA GLN A 6 -47.72 -96.48 -47.24
C GLN A 6 -47.08 -95.66 -46.10
N LEU A 7 -47.03 -96.21 -44.89
CA LEU A 7 -46.41 -95.54 -43.73
C LEU A 7 -44.90 -95.34 -43.93
N ALA A 8 -44.21 -96.31 -44.53
CA ALA A 8 -42.78 -96.19 -44.85
C ALA A 8 -42.50 -95.10 -45.91
N TYR A 9 -43.38 -94.96 -46.91
CA TYR A 9 -43.28 -93.90 -47.92
C TYR A 9 -43.50 -92.51 -47.31
N GLU A 10 -44.50 -92.35 -46.44
CA GLU A 10 -44.76 -91.10 -45.71
C GLU A 10 -43.60 -90.72 -44.76
N LEU A 11 -43.01 -91.71 -44.09
CA LEU A 11 -41.85 -91.47 -43.22
C LEU A 11 -40.62 -91.04 -44.02
N GLN A 12 -40.39 -91.63 -45.20
CA GLN A 12 -39.29 -91.25 -46.08
C GLN A 12 -39.51 -89.84 -46.65
N SER A 13 -40.71 -89.52 -47.13
CA SER A 13 -41.00 -88.18 -47.65
C SER A 13 -40.88 -87.10 -46.56
N ALA A 14 -41.30 -87.37 -45.33
CA ALA A 14 -41.13 -86.46 -44.20
C ALA A 14 -39.64 -86.25 -43.82
N ARG A 15 -38.82 -87.31 -43.87
CA ARG A 15 -37.36 -87.24 -43.65
C ARG A 15 -36.67 -86.43 -44.73
N GLU A 16 -37.07 -86.60 -45.99
CA GLU A 16 -36.53 -85.87 -47.12
C GLU A 16 -36.93 -84.38 -47.05
N GLN A 17 -38.17 -84.07 -46.69
CA GLN A 17 -38.61 -82.71 -46.40
C GLN A 17 -37.91 -82.07 -45.20
N GLN A 18 -37.52 -82.84 -44.17
CA GLN A 18 -36.70 -82.32 -43.07
C GLN A 18 -35.29 -81.97 -43.52
N LYS A 19 -34.67 -82.79 -44.38
CA LYS A 19 -33.35 -82.49 -44.95
C LYS A 19 -33.39 -81.24 -45.84
N ILE A 20 -34.39 -81.13 -46.71
CA ILE A 20 -34.59 -79.94 -47.55
C ILE A 20 -34.74 -78.69 -46.66
N ARG A 21 -35.57 -78.74 -45.61
CA ARG A 21 -35.71 -77.61 -44.68
C ARG A 21 -34.43 -77.28 -43.91
N GLN A 22 -33.61 -78.27 -43.55
CA GLN A 22 -32.32 -78.03 -42.92
C GLN A 22 -31.35 -77.32 -43.86
N GLU A 23 -31.27 -77.75 -45.12
CA GLU A 23 -30.45 -77.12 -46.15
C GLU A 23 -30.95 -75.70 -46.47
N GLU A 24 -32.27 -75.48 -46.53
CA GLU A 24 -32.88 -74.16 -46.70
C GLU A 24 -32.52 -73.20 -45.55
N ILE A 25 -32.62 -73.65 -44.30
CA ILE A 25 -32.22 -72.85 -43.13
C ILE A 25 -30.72 -72.54 -43.16
N GLU A 26 -29.89 -73.50 -43.57
CA GLU A 26 -28.45 -73.28 -43.68
C GLU A 26 -28.11 -72.22 -44.74
N ILE A 27 -28.79 -72.26 -45.88
CA ILE A 27 -28.69 -71.22 -46.92
C ILE A 27 -29.11 -69.87 -46.36
N GLU A 28 -30.23 -69.79 -45.63
CA GLU A 28 -30.72 -68.55 -45.02
C GLU A 28 -29.72 -67.98 -44.00
N VAL A 29 -29.15 -68.83 -43.14
CA VAL A 29 -28.14 -68.42 -42.15
C VAL A 29 -26.87 -67.89 -42.83
N VAL A 30 -26.41 -68.54 -43.91
CA VAL A 30 -25.25 -68.08 -44.68
C VAL A 30 -25.54 -66.75 -45.37
N GLN A 31 -26.73 -66.58 -45.96
CA GLN A 31 -27.14 -65.30 -46.56
C GLN A 31 -27.22 -64.18 -45.53
N ARG A 32 -27.85 -64.44 -44.38
CA ARG A 32 -27.97 -63.47 -43.29
C ARG A 32 -26.62 -63.08 -42.69
N ARG A 33 -25.70 -64.04 -42.52
CA ARG A 33 -24.31 -63.75 -42.10
C ARG A 33 -23.59 -62.84 -43.09
N LYS A 34 -23.73 -63.08 -44.39
CA LYS A 34 -23.15 -62.21 -45.42
C LYS A 34 -23.76 -60.81 -45.41
N GLN A 35 -25.07 -60.69 -45.17
CA GLN A 35 -25.73 -59.39 -45.01
C GLN A 35 -25.18 -58.62 -43.80
N ILE A 36 -25.07 -59.28 -42.64
CA ILE A 36 -24.48 -58.67 -41.43
C ILE A 36 -23.06 -58.20 -41.70
N GLU A 37 -22.23 -59.00 -42.39
CA GLU A 37 -20.85 -58.61 -42.70
C GLU A 37 -20.77 -57.38 -43.63
N VAL A 38 -21.70 -57.27 -44.59
CA VAL A 38 -21.78 -56.08 -45.45
C VAL A 38 -22.22 -54.86 -44.65
N GLU A 39 -23.27 -54.99 -43.82
CA GLU A 39 -23.76 -53.92 -42.96
C GLU A 39 -22.69 -53.45 -41.97
N GLU A 40 -21.93 -54.35 -41.34
CA GLU A 40 -20.82 -54.00 -40.45
C GLU A 40 -19.74 -53.18 -41.18
N LYS A 41 -19.40 -53.57 -42.42
CA LYS A 41 -18.43 -52.82 -43.24
C LYS A 41 -18.97 -51.44 -43.63
N GLU A 42 -20.26 -51.34 -43.91
CA GLU A 42 -20.92 -50.05 -44.19
C GLU A 42 -20.94 -49.15 -42.96
N ILE A 43 -21.22 -49.68 -41.77
CA ILE A 43 -21.16 -48.94 -40.50
C ILE A 43 -19.74 -48.41 -40.28
N ILE A 44 -18.71 -49.23 -40.45
CA ILE A 44 -17.31 -48.81 -40.28
C ILE A 44 -16.95 -47.71 -41.30
N ARG A 45 -17.41 -47.84 -42.54
CA ARG A 45 -17.19 -46.80 -43.55
C ARG A 45 -17.87 -45.49 -43.15
N MET A 46 -19.14 -45.56 -42.77
CA MET A 46 -19.93 -44.40 -42.36
C MET A 46 -19.35 -43.73 -41.11
N GLU A 47 -18.87 -44.50 -40.14
CA GLU A 47 -18.18 -43.98 -38.95
C GLU A 47 -16.91 -43.21 -39.35
N LYS A 48 -16.10 -43.76 -40.26
CA LYS A 48 -14.90 -43.08 -40.76
C LYS A 48 -15.24 -41.80 -41.52
N GLU A 49 -16.30 -41.81 -42.32
CA GLU A 49 -16.80 -40.62 -43.02
C GLU A 49 -17.31 -39.57 -42.01
N LEU A 50 -18.02 -39.96 -40.97
CA LEU A 50 -18.49 -39.06 -39.91
C LEU A 50 -17.34 -38.46 -39.10
N ILE A 51 -16.33 -39.27 -38.77
CA ILE A 51 -15.11 -38.80 -38.11
C ILE A 51 -14.42 -37.76 -38.99
N ALA A 52 -14.27 -38.05 -40.28
CA ALA A 52 -13.60 -37.16 -41.22
C ALA A 52 -14.36 -35.84 -41.46
N THR A 53 -15.68 -35.91 -41.65
CA THR A 53 -16.49 -34.79 -42.09
C THR A 53 -17.03 -33.94 -40.94
N VAL A 54 -17.26 -34.55 -39.77
CA VAL A 54 -17.92 -33.86 -38.65
C VAL A 54 -16.99 -33.72 -37.46
N LYS A 55 -16.43 -34.82 -36.94
CA LYS A 55 -15.63 -34.74 -35.71
C LYS A 55 -14.32 -33.97 -35.90
N ARG A 56 -13.54 -34.29 -36.93
CA ARG A 56 -12.25 -33.62 -37.20
C ARG A 56 -12.37 -32.11 -37.39
N PRO A 57 -13.31 -31.57 -38.20
CA PRO A 57 -13.45 -30.13 -38.30
C PRO A 57 -14.01 -29.51 -37.01
N ALA A 58 -14.93 -30.16 -36.31
CA ALA A 58 -15.44 -29.67 -35.03
C ALA A 58 -14.33 -29.58 -33.97
N GLU A 59 -13.45 -30.58 -33.89
CA GLU A 59 -12.28 -30.59 -32.99
C GLU A 59 -11.28 -29.48 -33.37
N ALA A 60 -11.01 -29.30 -34.68
CA ALA A 60 -10.14 -28.24 -35.15
C ALA A 60 -10.70 -26.84 -34.83
N GLU A 61 -12.00 -26.65 -34.99
CA GLU A 61 -12.69 -25.40 -34.65
C GLU A 61 -12.71 -25.15 -33.14
N ALA A 62 -13.03 -26.17 -32.34
CA ALA A 62 -12.99 -26.09 -30.88
C ALA A 62 -11.59 -25.72 -30.39
N TYR A 63 -10.55 -26.36 -30.93
CA TYR A 63 -9.16 -26.04 -30.61
C TYR A 63 -8.81 -24.60 -31.00
N ARG A 64 -9.22 -24.15 -32.19
CA ARG A 64 -9.00 -22.76 -32.63
C ARG A 64 -9.68 -21.75 -31.69
N ILE A 65 -10.92 -21.99 -31.31
CA ILE A 65 -11.67 -21.12 -30.39
C ILE A 65 -11.00 -21.10 -29.03
N GLN A 66 -10.59 -22.26 -28.51
CA GLN A 66 -9.89 -22.35 -27.23
C GLN A 66 -8.57 -21.57 -27.24
N GLN A 67 -7.77 -21.70 -28.31
CA GLN A 67 -6.52 -20.96 -28.46
C GLN A 67 -6.73 -19.44 -28.55
N ILE A 68 -7.77 -18.99 -29.27
CA ILE A 68 -8.13 -17.58 -29.33
C ILE A 68 -8.56 -17.08 -27.95
N ALA A 69 -9.44 -17.81 -27.26
CA ALA A 69 -9.93 -17.43 -25.94
C ALA A 69 -8.80 -17.40 -24.89
N GLU A 70 -7.86 -18.36 -24.96
CA GLU A 70 -6.67 -18.38 -24.12
C GLU A 70 -5.75 -17.19 -24.42
N GLY A 71 -5.52 -16.89 -25.70
CA GLY A 71 -4.77 -15.70 -26.12
C GLY A 71 -5.41 -14.39 -25.65
N GLU A 72 -6.74 -14.27 -25.74
CA GLU A 72 -7.47 -13.10 -25.24
C GLU A 72 -7.39 -12.98 -23.72
N LYS A 73 -7.51 -14.09 -22.98
CA LYS A 73 -7.36 -14.10 -21.53
C LYS A 73 -5.95 -13.65 -21.13
N VAL A 74 -4.91 -14.18 -21.77
CA VAL A 74 -3.53 -13.77 -21.52
C VAL A 74 -3.33 -12.30 -21.85
N LYS A 75 -3.86 -11.82 -22.98
CA LYS A 75 -3.80 -10.41 -23.36
C LYS A 75 -4.47 -9.52 -22.32
N GLN A 76 -5.66 -9.88 -21.84
CA GLN A 76 -6.36 -9.12 -20.81
C GLN A 76 -5.59 -9.08 -19.48
N VAL A 77 -5.03 -10.22 -19.05
CA VAL A 77 -4.20 -10.27 -17.83
C VAL A 77 -2.96 -9.40 -17.97
N LEU A 78 -2.27 -9.45 -19.13
CA LEU A 78 -1.09 -8.62 -19.38
C LEU A 78 -1.43 -7.13 -19.42
N ILE A 79 -2.56 -6.74 -20.03
CA ILE A 79 -3.01 -5.35 -20.02
C ILE A 79 -3.31 -4.89 -18.60
N ALA A 80 -4.05 -5.68 -17.82
CA ALA A 80 -4.37 -5.35 -16.45
C ALA A 80 -3.11 -5.24 -15.57
N GLN A 81 -2.13 -6.13 -15.75
CA GLN A 81 -0.84 -6.04 -15.06
C GLN A 81 -0.07 -4.79 -15.47
N ALA A 82 0.01 -4.49 -16.76
CA ALA A 82 0.68 -3.29 -17.25
C ALA A 82 0.03 -2.00 -16.72
N GLU A 83 -1.30 -1.96 -16.64
CA GLU A 83 -2.05 -0.85 -16.05
C GLU A 83 -1.78 -0.72 -14.55
N ALA A 84 -1.77 -1.84 -13.81
CA ALA A 84 -1.44 -1.84 -12.39
C ALA A 84 -0.01 -1.34 -12.14
N GLU A 85 0.97 -1.83 -12.89
CA GLU A 85 2.36 -1.36 -12.80
C GLU A 85 2.49 0.13 -13.16
N LYS A 86 1.74 0.60 -14.15
CA LYS A 86 1.71 2.01 -14.52
C LYS A 86 1.20 2.87 -13.35
N ILE A 87 0.10 2.46 -12.72
CA ILE A 87 -0.47 3.19 -11.57
C ILE A 87 0.51 3.18 -10.39
N LEU A 88 1.16 2.05 -10.11
CA LEU A 88 2.16 1.96 -9.05
C LEU A 88 3.33 2.92 -9.30
N LYS A 89 3.91 2.90 -10.51
CA LYS A 89 5.03 3.79 -10.86
C LYS A 89 4.65 5.28 -10.81
N ILE A 90 3.43 5.62 -11.22
CA ILE A 90 2.92 6.99 -11.11
C ILE A 90 2.75 7.36 -9.63
N GLY A 91 2.14 6.50 -8.83
CA GLY A 91 1.96 6.73 -7.40
C GLY A 91 3.28 6.85 -6.64
N GLU A 92 4.29 6.03 -6.97
CA GLU A 92 5.65 6.14 -6.43
C GLU A 92 6.31 7.46 -6.81
N ALA A 93 6.19 7.87 -8.08
CA ALA A 93 6.74 9.14 -8.54
C ALA A 93 6.05 10.33 -7.85
N GLU A 94 4.73 10.31 -7.71
CA GLU A 94 3.95 11.34 -7.01
C GLU A 94 4.31 11.39 -5.52
N ALA A 95 4.42 10.24 -4.86
CA ALA A 95 4.84 10.16 -3.46
C ALA A 95 6.24 10.75 -3.27
N PHE A 96 7.19 10.41 -4.14
CA PHE A 96 8.54 10.96 -4.09
C PHE A 96 8.56 12.48 -4.28
N VAL A 97 7.74 13.01 -5.20
CA VAL A 97 7.61 14.46 -5.40
C VAL A 97 7.04 15.14 -4.14
N ILE A 98 5.98 14.58 -3.54
CA ILE A 98 5.37 15.13 -2.33
C ILE A 98 6.36 15.08 -1.16
N GLU A 99 7.09 13.98 -0.99
CA GLU A 99 8.12 13.84 0.04
C GLU A 99 9.23 14.87 -0.14
N ALA A 100 9.73 15.05 -1.37
CA ALA A 100 10.75 16.04 -1.67
C ALA A 100 10.27 17.48 -1.40
N ILE A 101 9.02 17.81 -1.77
CA ILE A 101 8.41 19.11 -1.47
C ILE A 101 8.26 19.29 0.05
N GLY A 102 7.73 18.29 0.76
CA GLY A 102 7.56 18.35 2.21
C GLY A 102 8.88 18.49 2.95
N MET A 103 9.94 17.82 2.50
CA MET A 103 11.29 17.97 3.03
C MET A 103 11.84 19.38 2.78
N ALA A 104 11.70 19.89 1.55
CA ALA A 104 12.14 21.25 1.20
C ALA A 104 11.38 22.33 2.01
N GLU A 105 10.08 22.16 2.21
CA GLU A 105 9.26 23.06 3.04
C GLU A 105 9.68 22.98 4.52
N ALA A 106 9.91 21.78 5.04
CA ALA A 106 10.37 21.57 6.41
C ALA A 106 11.76 22.19 6.64
N GLU A 107 12.70 22.02 5.71
CA GLU A 107 14.01 22.67 5.75
C GLU A 107 13.88 24.19 5.65
N GLY A 108 13.04 24.70 4.74
CA GLY A 108 12.76 26.12 4.60
C GLY A 108 12.16 26.71 5.88
N MET A 109 11.26 26.01 6.56
CA MET A 109 10.69 26.44 7.84
C MET A 109 11.72 26.40 8.96
N LYS A 110 12.59 25.38 9.03
CA LYS A 110 13.70 25.32 9.98
C LYS A 110 14.65 26.49 9.80
N LEU A 111 15.08 26.78 8.57
CA LEU A 111 15.94 27.92 8.28
C LEU A 111 15.30 29.26 8.63
N LYS A 112 13.99 29.42 8.34
CA LYS A 112 13.23 30.61 8.77
C LYS A 112 13.16 30.73 10.30
N ALA A 113 12.92 29.62 11.00
CA ALA A 113 12.89 29.59 12.46
C ALA A 113 14.25 29.93 13.07
N GLU A 114 15.33 29.35 12.56
CA GLU A 114 16.71 29.66 12.97
C GLU A 114 17.07 31.13 12.70
N ALA A 115 16.69 31.66 11.53
CA ALA A 115 16.88 33.07 11.22
C ALA A 115 16.12 33.94 12.22
N LEU A 116 14.83 33.67 12.49
CA LEU A 116 14.04 34.42 13.46
C LEU A 116 14.57 34.31 14.89
N GLN A 117 15.15 33.20 15.30
CA GLN A 117 15.82 33.08 16.60
C GLN A 117 17.03 34.00 16.68
N LYS A 118 17.91 33.97 15.67
CA LYS A 118 19.08 34.86 15.60
C LYS A 118 18.69 36.33 15.52
N TYR A 119 17.66 36.66 14.74
CA TYR A 119 17.09 38.01 14.68
C TYR A 119 16.38 38.37 15.98
N GLY A 120 15.75 37.43 16.69
CA GLY A 120 15.09 37.66 17.97
C GLY A 120 16.09 38.05 19.06
N GLU A 121 17.22 37.35 19.14
CA GLU A 121 18.32 37.72 20.03
C GLU A 121 18.91 39.09 19.66
N ALA A 122 19.15 39.33 18.37
CA ALA A 122 19.66 40.63 17.89
C ALA A 122 18.64 41.78 18.07
N ALA A 123 17.35 41.52 17.90
CA ALA A 123 16.27 42.49 18.09
C ALA A 123 16.04 42.80 19.56
N GLN A 124 16.14 41.80 20.45
CA GLN A 124 16.13 42.03 21.89
C GLN A 124 17.32 42.89 22.31
N LEU A 125 18.52 42.61 21.80
CA LEU A 125 19.69 43.45 22.05
C LEU A 125 19.49 44.87 21.51
N GLY A 126 18.92 45.03 20.31
CA GLY A 126 18.59 46.34 19.73
C GLY A 126 17.61 47.13 20.59
N LEU A 127 16.51 46.53 21.05
CA LEU A 127 15.55 47.18 21.95
C LEU A 127 16.18 47.59 23.28
N VAL A 128 17.09 46.78 23.81
CA VAL A 128 17.84 47.11 25.03
C VAL A 128 18.82 48.26 24.78
N LEU A 129 19.53 48.27 23.64
CA LEU A 129 20.41 49.35 23.22
C LEU A 129 19.67 50.66 22.96
N ASP A 130 18.44 50.61 22.45
CA ASP A 130 17.58 51.78 22.24
C ASP A 130 16.98 52.31 23.55
N ALA A 131 16.69 51.42 24.51
CA ALA A 131 16.20 51.80 25.84
C ALA A 131 17.32 52.29 26.78
N LEU A 132 18.58 51.93 26.51
CA LEU A 132 19.76 52.26 27.31
C LEU A 132 19.97 53.78 27.50
N PRO A 133 19.82 54.66 26.49
CA PRO A 133 19.91 56.10 26.64
C PRO A 133 18.88 56.70 27.59
N GLU A 134 17.64 56.21 27.56
CA GLU A 134 16.59 56.69 28.48
C GLU A 134 16.88 56.31 29.93
N ILE A 135 17.37 55.07 30.14
CA ILE A 135 17.78 54.60 31.46
C ILE A 135 19.00 55.38 31.94
N ALA A 136 20.01 55.56 31.09
CA ALA A 136 21.20 56.35 31.41
C ALA A 136 20.85 57.80 31.74
N ALA A 137 19.93 58.43 31.00
CA ALA A 137 19.46 59.79 31.29
C ALA A 137 18.70 59.87 32.62
N LYS A 138 17.83 58.89 32.93
CA LYS A 138 17.09 58.86 34.20
C LYS A 138 17.96 58.55 35.41
N VAL A 139 19.01 57.74 35.26
CA VAL A 139 19.98 57.44 36.31
C VAL A 139 21.00 58.57 36.48
N ALA A 140 21.38 59.23 35.39
CA ALA A 140 22.27 60.39 35.43
C ALA A 140 21.58 61.66 35.94
N ALA A 141 20.27 61.83 35.73
CA ALA A 141 19.53 63.00 36.20
C ALA A 141 19.70 63.32 37.71
N PRO A 142 19.63 62.34 38.65
CA PRO A 142 19.94 62.59 40.06
C PRO A 142 21.44 62.70 40.36
N LEU A 143 22.32 62.05 39.58
CA LEU A 143 23.78 62.13 39.77
C LEU A 143 24.37 63.46 39.28
N SER A 144 23.86 64.03 38.20
CA SER A 144 24.25 65.37 37.70
C SER A 144 23.81 66.51 38.62
N LYS A 145 22.96 66.24 39.62
CA LYS A 145 22.59 67.18 40.69
C LYS A 145 23.51 67.11 41.91
N VAL A 146 24.46 66.18 41.93
CA VAL A 146 25.45 66.04 43.00
C VAL A 146 26.79 66.53 42.47
N ASP A 147 27.08 67.81 42.72
CA ASP A 147 28.21 68.51 42.09
C ASP A 147 29.59 68.05 42.60
N GLU A 148 29.68 67.42 43.79
CA GLU A 148 30.94 66.91 44.33
C GLU A 148 30.70 65.88 45.45
N ILE A 149 31.06 64.61 45.24
CA ILE A 149 31.12 63.61 46.31
C ILE A 149 32.52 63.70 46.92
N VAL A 150 32.69 64.57 47.90
CA VAL A 150 33.89 64.57 48.75
C VAL A 150 33.76 63.40 49.71
N ILE A 151 34.47 62.31 49.43
CA ILE A 151 34.65 61.22 50.40
C ILE A 151 35.54 61.77 51.51
N LEU A 152 34.91 62.35 52.52
CA LEU A 152 35.56 62.69 53.77
C LEU A 152 35.92 61.36 54.44
N SER A 153 37.14 60.87 54.19
CA SER A 153 37.84 59.99 55.12
C SER A 153 38.07 60.79 56.40
N GLY A 154 37.06 60.79 57.27
CA GLY A 154 37.01 61.46 58.55
C GLY A 154 36.20 60.62 59.51
N GLU A 155 36.87 59.62 60.10
CA GLU A 155 36.64 59.06 61.43
C GLU A 155 35.24 59.28 62.06
N SER A 156 34.34 58.30 61.90
CA SER A 156 33.51 57.69 62.96
C SER A 156 32.26 57.00 62.40
N GLY A 157 32.37 55.70 62.12
CA GLY A 157 31.45 54.63 62.56
C GLY A 157 29.92 54.64 62.35
N SER A 158 29.25 55.68 61.84
CA SER A 158 27.76 55.74 61.87
C SER A 158 27.07 55.73 60.50
N THR A 159 27.68 56.26 59.44
CA THR A 159 27.02 56.34 58.11
C THR A 159 26.97 55.01 57.35
N MET A 160 27.97 54.14 57.53
CA MET A 160 27.95 52.78 56.94
C MET A 160 26.80 51.94 57.47
N SER A 161 26.38 52.13 58.73
CA SER A 161 25.29 51.35 59.33
C SER A 161 23.91 51.76 58.78
N GLU A 162 23.70 53.04 58.47
CA GLU A 162 22.46 53.53 57.88
C GLU A 162 22.33 53.12 56.42
N VAL A 163 23.44 53.15 55.66
CA VAL A 163 23.47 52.64 54.29
C VAL A 163 23.26 51.12 54.27
N ASN A 164 23.84 50.35 55.19
CA ASN A 164 23.59 48.91 55.31
C ASN A 164 22.13 48.60 55.67
N ARG A 165 21.49 49.45 56.49
CA ARG A 165 20.09 49.29 56.88
C ARG A 165 19.13 49.61 55.72
N LEU A 166 19.41 50.68 54.96
CA LEU A 166 18.68 51.01 53.73
C LEU A 166 18.84 49.93 52.65
N LEU A 167 20.06 49.41 52.45
CA LEU A 167 20.32 48.30 51.53
C LEU A 167 19.61 47.00 51.95
N ALA A 168 19.40 46.77 53.26
CA ALA A 168 18.63 45.64 53.75
C ALA A 168 17.10 45.82 53.60
N GLU A 169 16.61 47.05 53.58
CA GLU A 169 15.17 47.37 53.58
C GLU A 169 14.60 47.58 52.16
N ILE A 170 15.44 47.94 51.19
CA ILE A 170 15.07 48.07 49.77
C ILE A 170 14.53 46.75 49.18
N PRO A 171 15.16 45.57 49.37
CA PRO A 171 14.64 44.31 48.83
C PRO A 171 13.25 43.96 49.38
N ALA A 172 12.99 44.22 50.66
CA ALA A 172 11.70 43.98 51.29
C ALA A 172 10.61 44.92 50.72
N SER A 173 10.95 46.18 50.48
CA SER A 173 10.02 47.19 49.96
C SER A 173 9.66 46.94 48.49
N VAL A 174 10.65 46.52 47.68
CA VAL A 174 10.41 46.15 46.27
C VAL A 174 9.57 44.88 46.17
N ARG A 175 9.79 43.87 47.04
CA ARG A 175 8.94 42.67 47.12
C ARG A 175 7.49 43.01 47.48
N ALA A 176 7.27 43.93 48.41
CA ALA A 176 5.92 44.30 48.84
C ALA A 176 5.11 45.04 47.76
N ILE A 177 5.78 45.80 46.89
CA ILE A 177 5.13 46.60 45.83
C ILE A 177 5.00 45.82 44.52
N THR A 178 5.97 44.95 44.20
CA THR A 178 6.03 44.29 42.88
C THR A 178 5.79 42.77 42.93
N GLY A 179 5.81 42.15 44.12
CA GLY A 179 5.62 40.70 44.28
C GLY A 179 6.79 39.83 43.77
N VAL A 180 7.90 40.44 43.33
CA VAL A 180 9.04 39.74 42.71
C VAL A 180 10.20 39.58 43.70
N ASP A 181 10.57 38.33 43.99
CA ASP A 181 11.77 37.97 44.75
C ASP A 181 13.02 37.99 43.85
N LEU A 182 13.80 39.08 43.88
CA LEU A 182 15.05 39.22 43.10
C LEU A 182 16.10 38.13 43.41
N THR A 183 16.03 37.47 44.57
CA THR A 183 16.90 36.33 44.93
C THR A 183 16.61 35.05 44.14
N LYS A 184 15.43 34.93 43.51
CA LYS A 184 15.05 33.78 42.68
C LYS A 184 15.36 33.98 41.19
N VAL A 185 15.66 35.21 40.77
CA VAL A 185 15.94 35.54 39.36
C VAL A 185 17.34 35.07 38.92
N SER A 186 18.26 34.79 39.85
CA SER A 186 19.57 34.19 39.57
C SER A 186 19.57 32.65 39.53
N GLN A 187 18.43 32.00 39.69
CA GLN A 187 18.27 30.55 39.54
C GLN A 187 17.22 30.23 38.48
N ALA A 188 17.41 30.74 37.27
CA ALA A 188 16.83 30.15 36.08
C ALA A 188 17.77 29.02 35.61
N PRO A 189 17.31 27.76 35.54
CA PRO A 189 18.18 26.62 35.27
C PRO A 189 18.65 26.58 33.82
N ALA A 190 19.95 26.40 33.65
CA ALA A 190 20.55 25.87 32.45
C ALA A 190 20.01 24.44 32.18
N ALA A 191 19.66 24.20 30.92
CA ALA A 191 19.71 22.92 30.21
C ALA A 191 19.02 21.69 30.83
N SER A 192 17.90 21.28 30.22
CA SER A 192 17.54 19.85 30.10
C SER A 192 17.43 19.49 28.61
N SER A 193 18.59 19.16 28.04
CA SER A 193 18.72 18.31 26.87
C SER A 193 18.57 16.85 27.30
N SER A 194 17.39 16.25 27.11
CA SER A 194 17.21 14.80 26.92
C SER A 194 15.73 14.49 26.69
N CYS A 195 15.36 14.24 25.44
CA CYS A 195 14.24 13.36 25.12
C CYS A 195 14.76 12.38 24.06
N GLY A 196 14.70 11.10 24.41
CA GLY A 196 14.73 10.01 23.43
C GLY A 196 13.36 9.79 22.80
#